data_AF-A0A314KHX1-F1
#
_entry.id   AF-A0A314KHX1-F1
#
_cell.length_a   1.000
_cell.length_b   1.000
_cell.length_c   1.000
_cell.angle_alpha   90.00
_cell.angle_beta   90.00
_cell.angle_gamma   90.00
#
_symmetry.space_group_name_H-M   'P 1'
#
loop_
_entity.id
_entity.type
_entity.pdbx_description
1 polymer ?
#
loop_
_entity_poly.entity_id
_entity_poly.type
_entity_poly.pdbx_seq_one_letter_code
_entity_poly.pdbx_strand_id
1 'polypeptide(L)'
;SDLDLTLHVEEPHILMELSTPKAKDNYERWERSNRLSLMIIKAHISQSIRGFIPTSVKVKAYMKAIDEQFVSSDKALASTLMKRLSSMTFDRSRTVREHIMEMRDIAAKLKSLEVDMSEPFLVHFIINSLPAEYGPFKIFYNTHKDKWLINELLTMCV
;
A
#
# COMPACT_ATOMS: atom_id res chain seq x y z
N SER A 1 8.19 -32.90 -7.09
CA SER A 1 6.79 -32.71 -6.69
C SER A 1 6.30 -31.50 -7.45
N ASP A 2 5.36 -31.68 -8.38
CA ASP A 2 4.80 -30.61 -9.23
C ASP A 2 3.65 -29.89 -8.52
N LEU A 3 3.91 -29.46 -7.29
CA LEU A 3 2.86 -28.93 -6.43
C LEU A 3 2.31 -27.61 -6.97
N ASP A 4 3.19 -26.77 -7.52
CA ASP A 4 2.95 -25.42 -8.02
C ASP A 4 2.73 -25.34 -9.54
N LEU A 5 2.66 -26.48 -10.24
CA LEU A 5 2.46 -26.55 -11.69
C LEU A 5 1.30 -25.65 -12.18
N THR A 6 0.18 -25.69 -11.46
CA THR A 6 -1.02 -24.88 -11.70
C THR A 6 -0.80 -23.35 -11.61
N LEU A 7 0.24 -22.89 -10.91
CA LEU A 7 0.56 -21.47 -10.76
C LEU A 7 1.29 -20.93 -12.01
N HIS A 8 2.10 -21.77 -12.65
CA HIS A 8 2.91 -21.39 -13.81
C HIS A 8 2.29 -21.78 -15.15
N VAL A 9 1.38 -22.76 -15.16
CA VAL A 9 0.75 -23.28 -16.38
C VAL A 9 -0.73 -22.88 -16.43
N GLU A 10 -1.17 -22.38 -17.58
CA GLU A 10 -2.59 -22.07 -17.82
C GLU A 10 -3.48 -23.31 -17.74
N GLU A 11 -4.75 -23.09 -17.38
CA GLU A 11 -5.71 -24.18 -17.31
C GLU A 11 -5.82 -24.87 -18.68
N PRO A 12 -5.54 -26.18 -18.77
CA PRO A 12 -5.69 -26.91 -20.03
C PRO A 12 -7.14 -26.84 -20.49
N HIS A 13 -7.37 -26.62 -21.79
CA HIS A 13 -8.72 -26.56 -22.35
C HIS A 13 -9.52 -27.83 -22.02
N ILE A 14 -10.80 -27.63 -21.69
CA ILE A 14 -11.75 -28.67 -21.26
C ILE A 14 -11.72 -29.83 -22.26
N LEU A 15 -11.61 -31.05 -21.73
CA LEU A 15 -11.61 -32.30 -22.48
C LEU A 15 -12.91 -32.44 -23.28
N MET A 16 -12.87 -32.22 -24.60
CA MET A 16 -13.83 -32.89 -25.49
C MET A 16 -13.58 -34.40 -25.42
N GLU A 17 -14.62 -35.22 -25.61
CA GLU A 17 -14.56 -36.69 -25.57
C GLU A 17 -13.46 -37.31 -26.48
N LEU A 18 -12.96 -36.56 -27.46
CA LEU A 18 -11.91 -36.94 -28.42
C LEU A 18 -10.46 -36.63 -27.98
N SER A 19 -10.25 -36.27 -26.72
CA SER A 19 -8.91 -35.90 -26.19
C SER A 19 -7.97 -37.11 -26.07
N THR A 20 -6.71 -36.93 -26.49
CA THR A 20 -5.69 -37.99 -26.42
C THR A 20 -5.41 -38.40 -24.97
N PRO A 21 -4.96 -39.66 -24.72
CA PRO A 21 -4.59 -40.11 -23.38
C PRO A 21 -3.61 -39.16 -22.68
N LYS A 22 -2.66 -38.60 -23.43
CA LYS A 22 -1.68 -37.65 -22.92
C LYS A 22 -2.30 -36.32 -22.45
N ALA A 23 -3.35 -35.84 -23.13
CA ALA A 23 -4.06 -34.63 -22.73
C ALA A 23 -4.83 -34.84 -21.42
N LYS A 24 -5.43 -36.03 -21.24
CA LYS A 24 -6.10 -36.43 -19.99
C LYS A 24 -5.12 -36.48 -18.82
N ASP A 25 -3.97 -37.14 -18.99
CA ASP A 25 -2.92 -37.22 -17.96
C ASP A 25 -2.43 -35.83 -17.53
N ASN A 26 -2.23 -34.93 -18.50
CA ASN A 26 -1.78 -33.56 -18.23
C ASN A 26 -2.83 -32.76 -17.43
N TYR A 27 -4.10 -32.91 -17.77
CA TYR A 27 -5.20 -32.28 -17.04
C TYR A 27 -5.29 -32.81 -15.60
N GLU A 28 -5.23 -34.12 -15.41
CA GLU A 28 -5.26 -34.73 -14.06
C GLU A 28 -4.09 -34.27 -13.19
N ARG A 29 -2.89 -34.16 -13.78
CA ARG A 29 -1.71 -33.62 -13.09
C ARG A 29 -1.92 -32.16 -12.68
N TRP A 30 -2.43 -31.33 -13.58
CA TRP A 30 -2.73 -29.93 -13.31
C TRP A 30 -3.79 -29.78 -12.21
N GLU A 31 -4.86 -30.55 -12.30
CA GLU A 31 -5.98 -30.51 -11.36
C GLU A 31 -5.58 -31.03 -9.97
N ARG A 32 -4.70 -32.04 -9.90
CA ARG A 32 -4.08 -32.47 -8.63
C ARG A 32 -3.22 -31.37 -8.02
N SER A 33 -2.41 -30.69 -8.82
CA SER A 33 -1.60 -29.53 -8.38
C SER A 33 -2.49 -28.40 -7.87
N ASN A 34 -3.57 -28.07 -8.59
CA ASN A 34 -4.58 -27.07 -8.19
C ASN A 34 -5.16 -27.36 -6.80
N ARG A 35 -5.65 -28.59 -6.57
CA ARG A 35 -6.24 -28.96 -5.27
C ARG A 35 -5.24 -28.92 -4.13
N LEU A 36 -4.04 -29.46 -4.34
CA LEU A 36 -3.02 -29.52 -3.29
C LEU A 36 -2.51 -28.12 -2.93
N SER A 37 -2.22 -27.27 -3.92
CA SER A 37 -1.81 -25.89 -3.68
C SER A 37 -2.89 -25.09 -2.95
N LEU A 38 -4.15 -25.22 -3.36
CA LEU A 38 -5.27 -24.56 -2.69
C LEU A 38 -5.40 -25.00 -1.22
N MET A 39 -5.24 -26.29 -0.94
CA MET A 39 -5.29 -26.82 0.42
C MET A 39 -4.17 -26.24 1.29
N ILE A 40 -2.95 -26.19 0.75
CA ILE A 40 -1.77 -25.66 1.45
C ILE A 40 -1.94 -24.16 1.72
N ILE A 41 -2.31 -23.37 0.71
CA ILE A 41 -2.53 -21.92 0.87
C ILE A 41 -3.61 -21.67 1.92
N LYS A 42 -4.77 -22.35 1.80
CA LYS A 42 -5.85 -22.22 2.79
C LYS A 42 -5.35 -22.57 4.20
N ALA A 43 -4.56 -23.64 4.36
CA ALA A 43 -4.06 -24.06 5.66
C ALA A 43 -3.10 -23.05 6.33
N HIS A 44 -2.37 -22.26 5.54
CA HIS A 44 -1.43 -21.25 6.05
C HIS A 44 -2.08 -19.89 6.32
N ILE A 45 -3.31 -19.65 5.84
CA ILE A 45 -4.06 -18.44 6.14
C ILE A 45 -4.65 -18.54 7.55
N SER A 46 -4.39 -17.52 8.38
CA SER A 46 -4.95 -17.43 9.72
C SER A 46 -6.48 -17.48 9.70
N GLN A 47 -7.07 -18.22 10.64
CA GLN A 47 -8.51 -18.36 10.77
C GLN A 47 -9.22 -17.01 10.99
N SER A 48 -8.53 -16.03 11.58
CA SER A 48 -9.08 -14.68 11.81
C SER A 48 -9.36 -13.89 10.54
N ILE A 49 -8.66 -14.19 9.43
CA ILE A 49 -8.77 -13.48 8.15
C ILE A 49 -9.39 -14.33 7.03
N ARG A 50 -9.43 -15.66 7.21
CA ARG A 50 -9.93 -16.60 6.20
C ARG A 50 -11.36 -16.30 5.74
N GLY A 51 -12.24 -15.83 6.64
CA GLY A 51 -13.63 -15.51 6.33
C GLY A 51 -13.82 -14.29 5.42
N PHE A 52 -12.79 -13.46 5.25
CA PHE A 52 -12.84 -12.26 4.41
C PHE A 52 -12.39 -12.52 2.97
N ILE A 53 -11.86 -13.70 2.67
CA ILE A 53 -11.35 -14.04 1.33
C ILE A 53 -12.44 -14.86 0.60
N PRO A 54 -12.97 -14.39 -0.53
CA PRO A 54 -13.91 -15.16 -1.34
C PRO A 54 -13.37 -16.56 -1.66
N THR A 55 -14.21 -17.58 -1.49
CA THR A 55 -13.80 -18.96 -1.78
C THR A 55 -13.69 -19.19 -3.28
N SER A 56 -12.66 -19.91 -3.70
CA SER A 56 -12.51 -20.39 -5.08
C SER A 56 -12.04 -21.85 -5.10
N VAL A 57 -12.39 -22.55 -6.18
CA VAL A 57 -11.91 -23.91 -6.50
C VAL A 57 -10.63 -23.89 -7.32
N LYS A 58 -10.28 -22.74 -7.93
CA LYS A 58 -9.06 -22.55 -8.70
C LYS A 58 -8.06 -21.74 -7.88
N VAL A 59 -6.85 -22.25 -7.73
CA VAL A 59 -5.83 -21.62 -6.88
C VAL A 59 -5.41 -20.25 -7.41
N LYS A 60 -5.28 -20.07 -8.73
CA LYS A 60 -4.98 -18.75 -9.34
C LYS A 60 -6.04 -17.70 -8.98
N ALA A 61 -7.32 -18.06 -9.08
CA ALA A 61 -8.40 -17.16 -8.71
C ALA A 61 -8.46 -16.92 -7.19
N TYR A 62 -8.13 -17.92 -6.37
CA TYR A 62 -8.04 -17.75 -4.92
C TYR A 62 -6.89 -16.82 -4.52
N MET A 63 -5.72 -16.96 -5.15
CA MET A 63 -4.58 -16.05 -4.95
C MET A 63 -4.91 -14.61 -5.33
N LYS A 64 -5.57 -14.40 -6.47
CA LYS A 64 -6.05 -13.07 -6.86
C LYS A 64 -7.02 -12.47 -5.82
N ALA A 65 -7.93 -13.29 -5.27
CA ALA A 65 -8.86 -12.83 -4.23
C ALA A 65 -8.14 -12.50 -2.91
N ILE A 66 -7.05 -13.20 -2.57
CA ILE A 66 -6.16 -12.85 -1.46
C ILE A 66 -5.55 -11.48 -1.73
N ASP A 67 -4.90 -11.29 -2.88
CA ASP A 67 -4.23 -10.04 -3.23
C ASP A 67 -5.21 -8.86 -3.15
N GLU A 68 -6.38 -8.96 -3.77
CA GLU A 68 -7.43 -7.92 -3.73
C GLU A 68 -7.92 -7.61 -2.31
N GLN A 69 -8.04 -8.62 -1.44
CA GLN A 69 -8.46 -8.42 -0.06
C GLN A 69 -7.38 -7.74 0.80
N PHE A 70 -6.11 -8.01 0.53
CA PHE A 70 -4.97 -7.47 1.30
C PHE A 70 -4.35 -6.20 0.70
N VAL A 71 -4.82 -5.70 -0.45
CA VAL A 71 -4.73 -4.26 -0.84
C VAL A 71 -5.24 -3.35 0.29
N SER A 72 -6.10 -3.86 1.18
CA SER A 72 -6.53 -3.15 2.41
C SER A 72 -5.39 -2.75 3.35
N SER A 73 -4.24 -3.43 3.32
CA SER A 73 -3.05 -3.06 4.11
C SER A 73 -2.53 -1.68 3.73
N ASP A 74 -2.51 -1.37 2.43
CA ASP A 74 -2.05 -0.06 1.94
C ASP A 74 -2.99 1.06 2.38
N LYS A 75 -4.31 0.80 2.40
CA LYS A 75 -5.31 1.73 2.93
C LYS A 75 -5.17 1.94 4.44
N ALA A 76 -4.92 0.88 5.20
CA ALA A 76 -4.71 0.96 6.65
C ALA A 76 -3.41 1.70 6.99
N LEU A 77 -2.34 1.45 6.23
CA LEU A 77 -1.08 2.17 6.35
C LEU A 77 -1.24 3.66 5.97
N ALA A 78 -1.93 3.95 4.86
CA ALA A 78 -2.25 5.32 4.47
C ALA A 78 -3.05 6.05 5.55
N SER A 79 -4.08 5.41 6.12
CA SER A 79 -4.86 5.97 7.23
C SER A 79 -3.99 6.25 8.46
N THR A 80 -3.08 5.34 8.80
CA THR A 80 -2.14 5.50 9.92
C THR A 80 -1.19 6.66 9.68
N LEU A 81 -0.61 6.77 8.48
CA LEU A 81 0.27 7.87 8.09
C LEU A 81 -0.45 9.21 8.04
N MET A 82 -1.69 9.26 7.52
CA MET A 82 -2.54 10.46 7.54
C MET A 82 -2.81 10.91 8.97
N LYS A 83 -3.19 9.98 9.86
CA LYS A 83 -3.45 10.28 11.27
C LYS A 83 -2.19 10.80 11.96
N ARG A 84 -1.04 10.19 11.67
CA ARG A 84 0.24 10.65 12.18
C ARG A 84 0.52 12.06 11.71
N LEU A 85 0.53 12.29 10.39
CA LEU A 85 0.78 13.60 9.78
C LEU A 85 -0.14 14.66 10.36
N SER A 86 -1.45 14.39 10.47
CA SER A 86 -2.42 15.37 10.94
C SER A 86 -2.30 15.73 12.41
N SER A 87 -1.76 14.81 13.22
CA SER A 87 -1.49 15.02 14.65
C SER A 87 -0.11 15.63 14.95
N MET A 88 0.77 15.73 13.96
CA MET A 88 2.12 16.24 14.18
C MET A 88 2.08 17.74 14.51
N THR A 89 2.66 18.08 15.66
CA THR A 89 2.99 19.44 16.06
C THR A 89 4.48 19.51 16.38
N PHE A 90 5.07 20.69 16.23
CA PHE A 90 6.48 20.87 16.60
C PHE A 90 6.60 21.03 18.13
N ASP A 91 7.23 20.05 18.79
CA ASP A 91 7.32 19.92 20.24
C ASP A 91 8.69 20.35 20.83
N ARG A 92 9.57 20.93 20.00
CA ARG A 92 10.93 21.35 20.34
C ARG A 92 11.89 20.23 20.76
N SER A 93 11.50 18.96 20.66
CA SER A 93 12.40 17.83 20.94
C SER A 93 13.53 17.70 19.91
N ARG A 94 13.36 18.34 18.76
CA ARG A 94 14.24 18.30 17.59
C ARG A 94 14.26 19.65 16.89
N THR A 95 15.08 19.80 15.85
CA THR A 95 15.13 21.03 15.05
C THR A 95 13.90 21.20 14.14
N VAL A 96 13.58 22.44 13.78
CA VAL A 96 12.49 22.74 12.82
C VAL A 96 12.77 22.05 11.48
N ARG A 97 14.03 22.02 11.05
CA ARG A 97 14.47 21.32 9.84
C ARG A 97 14.12 19.84 9.87
N GLU A 98 14.42 19.13 10.96
CA GLU A 98 14.07 17.71 11.13
C GLU A 98 12.55 17.50 11.14
N HIS A 99 11.80 18.42 11.74
CA HIS A 99 10.35 18.38 11.72
C HIS A 99 9.78 18.50 10.30
N ILE A 100 10.26 19.47 9.51
CA ILE A 100 9.88 19.66 8.10
C ILE A 100 10.21 18.41 7.28
N MET A 101 11.43 17.86 7.44
CA MET A 101 11.87 16.67 6.71
C MET A 101 10.99 15.45 7.02
N GLU A 102 10.63 15.22 8.29
CA GLU A 102 9.76 14.10 8.62
C GLU A 102 8.36 14.25 8.00
N MET A 103 7.76 15.45 8.04
CA MET A 103 6.45 15.68 7.42
C MET A 103 6.50 15.48 5.90
N ARG A 104 7.58 15.93 5.23
CA ARG A 104 7.82 15.67 3.81
C ARG A 104 7.95 14.19 3.51
N ASP A 105 8.70 13.46 4.33
CA ASP A 105 8.94 12.03 4.13
C ASP A 105 7.65 11.21 4.34
N ILE A 106 6.78 11.61 5.27
CA ILE A 106 5.44 11.03 5.43
C ILE A 106 4.57 11.31 4.20
N ALA A 107 4.57 12.55 3.69
CA ALA A 107 3.84 12.90 2.47
C ALA A 107 4.32 12.11 1.24
N ALA A 108 5.64 11.91 1.09
CA ALA A 108 6.19 11.07 0.02
C ALA A 108 5.74 9.60 0.13
N LYS A 109 5.68 9.06 1.36
CA LYS A 109 5.12 7.72 1.60
C LYS A 109 3.63 7.65 1.26
N LEU A 110 2.85 8.66 1.65
CA LEU A 110 1.43 8.75 1.27
C LEU A 110 1.24 8.77 -0.24
N LYS A 111 2.08 9.51 -0.97
CA LYS A 111 2.07 9.54 -2.44
C LYS A 111 2.32 8.16 -3.06
N SER A 112 3.22 7.35 -2.48
CA SER A 112 3.43 5.96 -2.93
C SER A 112 2.22 5.04 -2.67
N LEU A 113 1.31 5.45 -1.79
CA LEU A 113 0.04 4.76 -1.48
C LEU A 113 -1.16 5.41 -2.18
N GLU A 114 -0.93 6.10 -3.30
CA GLU A 114 -1.95 6.80 -4.11
C GLU A 114 -2.68 7.94 -3.39
N VAL A 115 -2.15 8.40 -2.25
CA VAL A 115 -2.63 9.59 -1.54
C VAL A 115 -1.70 10.74 -1.88
N ASP A 116 -1.98 11.41 -3.00
CA ASP A 116 -1.20 12.57 -3.40
C ASP A 116 -1.68 13.85 -2.69
N MET A 117 -0.71 14.68 -2.33
CA MET A 117 -0.96 15.97 -1.68
C MET A 117 -0.08 17.01 -2.34
N SER A 118 -0.71 18.13 -2.71
CA SER A 118 -0.01 19.19 -3.42
C SER A 118 1.06 19.81 -2.53
N GLU A 119 2.19 20.18 -3.12
CA GLU A 119 3.27 20.83 -2.38
C GLU A 119 2.82 22.11 -1.64
N PRO A 120 2.00 23.00 -2.23
CA PRO A 120 1.45 24.14 -1.50
C PRO A 120 0.64 23.73 -0.26
N PHE A 121 -0.17 22.68 -0.36
CA PHE A 121 -0.94 22.18 0.79
C PHE A 121 0.00 21.70 1.90
N LEU A 122 1.03 20.93 1.55
CA LEU A 122 2.01 20.44 2.52
C LEU A 122 2.76 21.58 3.21
N VAL A 123 3.16 22.62 2.47
CA VAL A 123 3.82 23.80 3.05
C VAL A 123 2.90 24.52 4.04
N HIS A 124 1.65 24.79 3.69
CA HIS A 124 0.67 25.34 4.62
C HIS A 124 0.48 24.45 5.86
N PHE A 125 0.44 23.13 5.66
CA PHE A 125 0.24 22.16 6.72
C PHE A 125 1.40 22.16 7.72
N ILE A 126 2.64 22.19 7.23
CA ILE A 126 3.86 22.29 8.04
C ILE A 126 3.91 23.63 8.81
N ILE A 127 3.53 24.74 8.19
CA ILE A 127 3.53 26.04 8.87
C ILE A 127 2.47 26.06 9.99
N ASN A 128 1.36 25.36 9.80
CA ASN A 128 0.32 25.22 10.81
C ASN A 128 0.73 24.31 11.99
N SER A 129 1.63 23.35 11.80
CA SER A 129 2.13 22.48 12.87
C SER A 129 3.11 23.18 13.83
N LEU A 130 3.65 24.35 13.44
CA LEU A 130 4.54 25.14 14.29
C LEU A 130 3.78 25.82 15.45
N PRO A 131 4.37 25.91 16.66
CA PRO A 131 3.74 26.54 17.81
C PRO A 131 3.59 28.07 17.64
N ALA A 132 2.79 28.68 18.52
CA ALA A 132 2.42 30.09 18.44
C ALA A 132 3.61 31.07 18.46
N GLU A 133 4.74 30.67 19.06
CA GLU A 133 5.97 31.46 19.08
C GLU A 133 6.58 31.70 17.68
N TYR A 134 6.26 30.84 16.70
CA TYR A 134 6.61 31.05 15.30
C TYR A 134 5.63 32.02 14.60
N GLY A 135 4.78 32.73 15.35
CA GLY A 135 3.81 33.70 14.84
C GLY A 135 4.40 34.69 13.83
N PRO A 136 5.54 35.35 14.09
CA PRO A 136 6.19 36.23 13.11
C PRO A 136 6.53 35.53 11.80
N PHE A 137 7.01 34.28 11.87
CA PHE A 137 7.32 33.46 10.70
C PHE A 137 6.05 33.11 9.89
N LYS A 138 4.95 32.76 10.57
CA LYS A 138 3.66 32.51 9.92
C LYS A 138 3.14 33.77 9.21
N ILE A 139 3.26 34.94 9.84
CA ILE A 139 2.87 36.22 9.25
C ILE A 139 3.73 36.52 8.01
N PHE A 140 5.04 36.30 8.12
CA PHE A 140 5.98 36.51 7.01
C PHE A 140 5.64 35.63 5.80
N TYR A 141 5.32 34.36 6.03
CA TYR A 141 4.84 33.46 4.98
C TYR A 141 3.49 33.92 4.38
N ASN A 142 2.51 34.22 5.22
CA ASN A 142 1.16 34.62 4.77
C ASN A 142 1.14 35.94 3.99
N THR A 143 2.13 36.81 4.21
CA THR A 143 2.26 38.12 3.53
C THR A 143 3.17 38.06 2.30
N HIS A 144 3.87 36.95 2.09
CA HIS A 144 4.63 36.70 0.86
C HIS A 144 3.67 36.39 -0.29
N LYS A 145 3.96 36.98 -1.47
CA LYS A 145 3.15 36.79 -2.68
C LYS A 145 3.46 35.49 -3.42
N ASP A 146 4.68 35.00 -3.28
CA ASP A 146 5.15 33.81 -3.98
C ASP A 146 4.77 32.54 -3.22
N LYS A 147 4.42 31.49 -3.96
CA LYS A 147 4.15 30.17 -3.39
C LYS A 147 5.47 29.52 -3.02
N TRP A 148 5.63 29.17 -1.75
CA TRP A 148 6.86 28.50 -1.31
C TRP A 148 6.83 27.01 -1.64
N LEU A 149 7.99 26.51 -2.03
CA LEU A 149 8.34 25.10 -2.08
C LEU A 149 8.92 24.65 -0.74
N ILE A 150 8.96 23.34 -0.49
CA ILE A 150 9.51 22.79 0.76
C ILE A 150 10.99 23.13 0.92
N ASN A 151 11.73 23.19 -0.19
CA ASN A 151 13.14 23.56 -0.17
C ASN A 151 13.35 25.02 0.27
N GLU A 152 12.48 25.93 -0.16
CA GLU A 152 12.50 27.33 0.27
C GLU A 152 12.17 27.44 1.76
N LEU A 153 11.15 26.70 2.21
CA LEU A 153 10.82 26.62 3.65
C LEU A 153 12.02 26.15 4.48
N LEU A 154 12.74 25.12 4.03
CA LEU A 154 13.94 24.61 4.70
C LEU A 154 15.08 25.64 4.76
N THR A 155 15.21 26.51 3.74
CA THR A 155 16.22 27.58 3.75
C THR A 155 15.87 28.72 4.70
N MET A 156 14.58 28.98 4.92
CA MET A 156 14.12 30.07 5.79
C MET A 156 14.09 29.67 7.27
N CYS A 157 14.19 28.37 7.59
CA CYS A 157 14.21 27.84 8.95
C CYS A 157 15.63 27.51 9.46
N VAL A 158 16.66 28.17 8.94
CA VAL A 158 18.08 28.06 9.37
C VAL A 158 18.34 28.94 10.59
#